data_AF-A0A958L7Z1-F1
#
_entry.id   AF-A0A958L7Z1-F1
#
_cell.length_a   1.000
_cell.length_b   1.000
_cell.length_c   1.000
_cell.angle_alpha   90.00
_cell.angle_beta   90.00
_cell.angle_gamma   90.00
#
_symmetry.space_group_name_H-M   'P 1'
#
loop_
_entity.id
_entity.type
_entity.pdbx_description
1 polymer ?
#
loop_
_entity_poly.entity_id
_entity_poly.type
_entity_poly.pdbx_seq_one_letter_code
_entity_poly.pdbx_strand_id
1 'polypeptide(L)'
;MANYTKIAELNEKVFTVSAEIQLLGNVSWPAAAQEQFLNSYKQGRIQLPEVHYAKPNYSEQETVLKQLKNSFTANDPLEIFTKKTIDSYLDAIELNKLIGRPEFTQLSIKLFGSPGDVLPNSAVTNIAAAELLVQLADEFDHPYIVGQNQTFQAEDIKTYIEVKGQNVFYDNGGPAVIIADNLAAKATATARAVKLRNGTLFSQYDFDQLYYHEVLTHSLTSLNGEAQPVLKCLGRGALRTLSTQEGLATFSE
;
A
#
# COMPACT_ATOMS: atom_id res chain seq x y z
N MET A 1 -2.92 -2.35 35.60
CA MET A 1 -2.23 -3.44 34.87
C MET A 1 -3.21 -4.41 34.21
N ALA A 2 -4.21 -4.95 34.91
CA ALA A 2 -5.18 -5.91 34.33
C ALA A 2 -5.94 -5.44 33.06
N ASN A 3 -6.17 -4.13 32.89
CA ASN A 3 -6.87 -3.60 31.71
C ASN A 3 -6.03 -3.69 30.42
N TYR A 4 -4.72 -3.44 30.52
CA TYR A 4 -3.83 -3.46 29.35
C TYR A 4 -3.58 -4.86 28.81
N THR A 5 -3.53 -5.88 29.68
CA THR A 5 -3.41 -7.29 29.26
C THR A 5 -4.62 -7.72 28.43
N LYS A 6 -5.83 -7.37 28.87
CA LYS A 6 -7.05 -7.69 28.12
C LYS A 6 -7.10 -6.99 26.76
N ILE A 7 -6.74 -5.70 26.70
CA ILE A 7 -6.69 -4.96 25.43
C ILE A 7 -5.67 -5.58 24.49
N ALA A 8 -4.47 -5.92 24.99
CA ALA A 8 -3.42 -6.56 24.20
C ALA A 8 -3.89 -7.90 23.59
N GLU A 9 -4.53 -8.77 24.38
CA GLU A 9 -5.07 -10.05 23.89
C GLU A 9 -6.14 -9.88 22.81
N LEU A 10 -7.04 -8.92 22.98
CA LEU A 10 -8.08 -8.64 21.98
C LEU A 10 -7.46 -8.02 20.72
N ASN A 11 -6.46 -7.16 20.88
CA ASN A 11 -5.77 -6.52 19.76
C ASN A 11 -4.94 -7.53 18.95
N GLU A 12 -4.28 -8.48 19.59
CA GLU A 12 -3.59 -9.62 18.96
C GLU A 12 -4.58 -10.40 18.06
N LYS A 13 -5.79 -10.69 18.56
CA LYS A 13 -6.83 -11.36 17.77
C LYS A 13 -7.26 -10.53 16.55
N VAL A 14 -7.44 -9.22 16.71
CA VAL A 14 -7.74 -8.32 15.57
C VAL A 14 -6.61 -8.38 14.54
N PHE A 15 -5.35 -8.29 14.98
CA PHE A 15 -4.18 -8.38 14.12
C PHE A 15 -4.15 -9.69 13.32
N THR A 16 -4.34 -10.83 13.99
CA THR A 16 -4.36 -12.15 13.33
C THR A 16 -5.50 -12.27 12.32
N VAL A 17 -6.74 -11.91 12.69
CA VAL A 17 -7.90 -12.05 11.79
C VAL A 17 -7.80 -11.11 10.59
N SER A 18 -7.32 -9.88 10.82
CA SER A 18 -7.08 -8.94 9.73
C SER A 18 -5.97 -9.39 8.78
N ALA A 19 -5.20 -10.44 9.14
CA ALA A 19 -4.06 -10.85 8.37
C ALA A 19 -4.40 -11.38 6.97
N GLU A 20 -5.57 -12.00 6.87
CA GLU A 20 -6.08 -12.72 5.71
C GLU A 20 -6.88 -11.83 4.76
N ILE A 21 -7.28 -10.65 5.22
CA ILE A 21 -8.12 -9.73 4.45
C ILE A 21 -7.21 -8.96 3.49
N GLN A 22 -7.37 -9.21 2.20
CA GLN A 22 -6.65 -8.53 1.13
C GLN A 22 -7.65 -7.77 0.26
N LEU A 23 -7.27 -6.58 -0.22
CA LEU A 23 -8.07 -5.81 -1.17
C LEU A 23 -7.34 -5.69 -2.51
N LEU A 24 -6.15 -5.06 -2.50
CA LEU A 24 -5.38 -4.79 -3.72
C LEU A 24 -5.13 -6.07 -4.53
N GLY A 25 -4.69 -7.15 -3.87
CA GLY A 25 -4.47 -8.43 -4.55
C GLY A 25 -5.70 -8.99 -5.28
N ASN A 26 -6.90 -8.71 -4.79
CA ASN A 26 -8.15 -9.21 -5.37
C ASN A 26 -8.68 -8.34 -6.52
N VAL A 27 -8.19 -7.09 -6.64
CA VAL A 27 -8.56 -6.15 -7.72
C VAL A 27 -7.43 -5.93 -8.73
N SER A 28 -6.26 -6.54 -8.52
CA SER A 28 -5.13 -6.46 -9.45
C SER A 28 -5.42 -7.14 -10.79
N TRP A 29 -4.86 -6.59 -11.86
CA TRP A 29 -4.91 -7.21 -13.19
C TRP A 29 -3.84 -8.29 -13.33
N PRO A 30 -4.12 -9.39 -14.06
CA PRO A 30 -3.08 -10.28 -14.55
C PRO A 30 -2.09 -9.52 -15.45
N ALA A 31 -0.80 -9.86 -15.41
CA ALA A 31 0.24 -9.20 -16.21
C ALA A 31 -0.09 -9.19 -17.73
N ALA A 32 -0.64 -10.30 -18.24
CA ALA A 32 -1.06 -10.41 -19.65
C ALA A 32 -2.16 -9.39 -20.03
N ALA A 33 -3.10 -9.10 -19.12
CA ALA A 33 -4.16 -8.13 -19.38
C ALA A 33 -3.59 -6.70 -19.48
N GLN A 34 -2.62 -6.36 -18.62
CA GLN A 34 -1.91 -5.08 -18.70
C GLN A 34 -1.10 -4.97 -20.00
N GLU A 35 -0.34 -6.00 -20.37
CA GLU A 35 0.45 -6.00 -21.60
C GLU A 35 -0.40 -5.83 -22.85
N GLN A 36 -1.51 -6.58 -22.94
CA GLN A 36 -2.46 -6.47 -24.04
C GLN A 36 -3.05 -5.06 -24.11
N PHE A 37 -3.49 -4.50 -22.98
CA PHE A 37 -4.02 -3.14 -22.92
C PHE A 37 -3.01 -2.10 -23.43
N LEU A 38 -1.77 -2.15 -22.92
CA LEU A 38 -0.72 -1.20 -23.31
C LEU A 38 -0.32 -1.33 -24.78
N ASN A 39 -0.26 -2.54 -25.33
CA ASN A 39 0.04 -2.76 -26.75
C ASN A 39 -1.07 -2.22 -27.66
N SER A 40 -2.33 -2.48 -27.30
CA SER A 40 -3.50 -1.93 -27.97
C SER A 40 -3.55 -0.40 -27.93
N TYR A 41 -3.25 0.19 -26.78
CA TYR A 41 -3.15 1.65 -26.60
C TYR A 41 -2.09 2.27 -27.51
N LYS A 42 -0.87 1.71 -27.55
CA LYS A 42 0.23 2.19 -28.41
C LYS A 42 -0.12 2.14 -29.91
N GLN A 43 -1.02 1.26 -30.31
CA GLN A 43 -1.50 1.13 -31.69
C GLN A 43 -2.74 1.99 -31.99
N GLY A 44 -3.22 2.78 -31.03
CA GLY A 44 -4.44 3.59 -31.17
C GLY A 44 -5.73 2.77 -31.20
N ARG A 45 -5.69 1.48 -30.79
CA ARG A 45 -6.84 0.56 -30.76
C ARG A 45 -7.24 0.28 -29.33
N ILE A 46 -7.67 1.31 -28.60
CA ILE A 46 -7.99 1.17 -27.17
C ILE A 46 -9.13 0.18 -26.98
N GLN A 47 -8.83 -0.92 -26.29
CA GLN A 47 -9.81 -1.91 -25.86
C GLN A 47 -9.63 -2.08 -24.34
N LEU A 48 -10.72 -1.89 -23.59
CA LEU A 48 -10.68 -2.10 -22.15
C LEU A 48 -10.47 -3.59 -21.85
N PRO A 49 -9.61 -3.95 -20.88
CA PRO A 49 -9.39 -5.34 -20.53
C PRO A 49 -10.63 -5.92 -19.86
N GLU A 50 -10.99 -7.13 -20.25
CA GLU A 50 -12.02 -7.92 -19.60
C GLU A 50 -11.35 -8.83 -18.56
N VAL A 51 -11.49 -8.46 -17.29
CA VAL A 51 -10.87 -9.18 -16.16
C VAL A 51 -11.95 -9.84 -15.32
N HIS A 52 -11.83 -11.15 -15.12
CA HIS A 52 -12.64 -11.90 -14.17
C HIS A 52 -11.96 -11.91 -12.81
N TYR A 53 -12.49 -11.13 -11.87
CA TYR A 53 -11.98 -11.07 -10.51
C TYR A 53 -12.49 -12.22 -9.65
N ALA A 54 -11.61 -12.78 -8.83
CA ALA A 54 -12.01 -13.69 -7.78
C ALA A 54 -12.86 -12.95 -6.73
N LYS A 55 -13.87 -13.62 -6.19
CA LYS A 55 -14.71 -13.09 -5.11
C LYS A 55 -14.36 -13.84 -3.82
N PRO A 56 -13.39 -13.34 -3.03
CA PRO A 56 -13.01 -13.99 -1.80
C PRO A 56 -14.18 -13.98 -0.81
N ASN A 57 -14.29 -15.05 -0.02
CA ASN A 57 -15.26 -15.14 1.06
C ASN A 57 -14.59 -14.82 2.40
N TYR A 58 -14.96 -13.68 2.99
CA TYR A 58 -14.47 -13.23 4.30
C TYR A 58 -15.55 -13.27 5.40
N SER A 59 -16.60 -14.09 5.24
CA SER A 59 -17.74 -14.12 6.18
C SER A 59 -17.37 -14.52 7.61
N GLU A 60 -16.40 -15.43 7.77
CA GLU A 60 -15.89 -15.81 9.10
C GLU A 60 -15.14 -14.66 9.76
N GLN A 61 -14.22 -14.02 9.03
CA GLN A 61 -13.45 -12.87 9.49
C GLN A 61 -14.38 -11.71 9.82
N GLU A 62 -15.40 -11.45 9.00
CA GLU A 62 -16.41 -10.42 9.25
C GLU A 62 -17.16 -10.68 10.57
N THR A 63 -17.57 -11.92 10.81
CA THR A 63 -18.27 -12.32 12.03
C THR A 63 -17.38 -12.11 13.26
N VAL A 64 -16.14 -12.60 13.20
CA VAL A 64 -15.17 -12.47 14.30
C VAL A 64 -14.84 -11.01 14.57
N LEU A 65 -14.61 -10.19 13.54
CA LEU A 65 -14.33 -8.76 13.69
C LEU A 65 -15.51 -8.01 14.32
N LYS A 66 -16.75 -8.31 13.92
CA LYS A 66 -17.96 -7.74 14.54
C LYS A 66 -18.09 -8.11 16.01
N GLN A 67 -17.80 -9.37 16.36
CA GLN A 67 -17.80 -9.82 17.76
C GLN A 67 -16.70 -9.15 18.58
N LEU A 68 -15.47 -9.09 18.06
CA LEU A 68 -14.35 -8.40 18.71
C LEU A 68 -14.65 -6.92 18.93
N LYS A 69 -15.23 -6.23 17.95
CA LYS A 69 -15.62 -4.81 18.06
C LYS A 69 -16.50 -4.53 19.28
N ASN A 70 -17.42 -5.45 19.61
CA ASN A 70 -18.32 -5.32 20.76
C ASN A 70 -17.61 -5.50 22.12
N SER A 71 -16.39 -6.05 22.12
CA SER A 71 -15.59 -6.23 23.33
C SER A 71 -14.83 -4.96 23.75
N PHE A 72 -14.86 -3.91 22.91
CA PHE A 72 -14.19 -2.63 23.12
C PHE A 72 -15.18 -1.51 23.46
N THR A 73 -14.85 -0.72 24.47
CA THR A 73 -15.57 0.47 24.92
C THR A 73 -15.30 1.69 24.04
N ALA A 74 -16.05 2.78 24.26
CA ALA A 74 -15.91 4.03 23.53
C ALA A 74 -15.20 5.13 24.34
N ASN A 75 -14.65 4.81 25.51
CA ASN A 75 -14.12 5.79 26.46
C ASN A 75 -12.59 5.74 26.57
N ASP A 76 -11.95 4.62 26.18
CA ASP A 76 -10.50 4.46 26.19
C ASP A 76 -9.92 4.74 24.78
N PRO A 77 -8.92 5.63 24.64
CA PRO A 77 -8.31 5.95 23.34
C PRO A 77 -7.75 4.75 22.56
N LEU A 78 -7.16 3.77 23.24
CA LEU A 78 -6.57 2.58 22.61
C LEU A 78 -7.67 1.65 22.06
N GLU A 79 -8.77 1.53 22.81
CA GLU A 79 -9.94 0.77 22.39
C GLU A 79 -10.67 1.47 21.23
N ILE A 80 -10.81 2.80 21.28
CA ILE A 80 -11.36 3.61 20.18
C ILE A 80 -10.53 3.42 18.90
N PHE A 81 -9.19 3.48 19.02
CA PHE A 81 -8.31 3.24 17.89
C PHE A 81 -8.54 1.86 17.28
N THR A 82 -8.58 0.82 18.13
CA THR A 82 -8.81 -0.56 17.69
C THR A 82 -10.16 -0.73 17.01
N LYS A 83 -11.23 -0.12 17.54
CA LYS A 83 -12.57 -0.13 16.91
C LYS A 83 -12.57 0.49 15.53
N LYS A 84 -11.92 1.65 15.36
CA LYS A 84 -11.79 2.32 14.06
C LYS A 84 -11.00 1.45 13.07
N THR A 85 -9.98 0.75 13.54
CA THR A 85 -9.21 -0.19 12.72
C THR A 85 -10.05 -1.39 12.30
N ILE A 86 -10.86 -1.96 13.20
CA ILE A 86 -11.82 -3.02 12.86
C ILE A 86 -12.81 -2.54 11.80
N ASP A 87 -13.38 -1.34 11.96
CA ASP A 87 -14.30 -0.75 10.97
C ASP A 87 -13.67 -0.65 9.60
N SER A 88 -12.40 -0.22 9.54
CA SER A 88 -11.65 -0.16 8.29
C SER A 88 -11.45 -1.52 7.62
N TYR A 89 -11.34 -2.62 8.36
CA TYR A 89 -11.28 -3.97 7.77
C TYR A 89 -12.66 -4.48 7.35
N LEU A 90 -13.73 -4.12 8.07
CA LEU A 90 -15.10 -4.41 7.64
C LEU A 90 -15.42 -3.70 6.32
N ASP A 91 -14.97 -2.45 6.16
CA ASP A 91 -15.07 -1.71 4.90
C ASP A 91 -14.28 -2.40 3.76
N ALA A 92 -13.10 -2.96 4.05
CA ALA A 92 -12.34 -3.74 3.08
C ALA A 92 -13.05 -5.04 2.67
N ILE A 93 -13.70 -5.73 3.61
CA ILE A 93 -14.54 -6.90 3.31
C ILE A 93 -15.72 -6.50 2.42
N GLU A 94 -16.37 -5.37 2.70
CA GLU A 94 -17.49 -4.89 1.90
C GLU A 94 -17.05 -4.54 0.48
N LEU A 95 -15.92 -3.85 0.30
CA LEU A 95 -15.32 -3.62 -1.02
C LEU A 95 -15.09 -4.94 -1.77
N ASN A 96 -14.54 -5.96 -1.11
CA ASN A 96 -14.32 -7.27 -1.75
C ASN A 96 -15.62 -7.93 -2.22
N LYS A 97 -16.73 -7.80 -1.47
CA LYS A 97 -18.04 -8.29 -1.91
C LYS A 97 -18.55 -7.52 -3.13
N LEU A 98 -18.21 -6.24 -3.26
CA LEU A 98 -18.69 -5.35 -4.31
C LEU A 98 -17.88 -5.45 -5.61
N ILE A 99 -16.77 -6.18 -5.64
CA ILE A 99 -15.92 -6.34 -6.84
C ILE A 99 -16.76 -6.72 -8.07
N GLY A 100 -16.57 -5.95 -9.15
CA GLY A 100 -17.30 -6.09 -10.41
C GLY A 100 -18.70 -5.46 -10.42
N ARG A 101 -19.09 -4.71 -9.38
CA ARG A 101 -20.37 -4.01 -9.31
C ARG A 101 -20.16 -2.48 -9.21
N PRO A 102 -21.06 -1.65 -9.78
CA PRO A 102 -20.92 -0.18 -9.75
C PRO A 102 -20.80 0.41 -8.33
N GLU A 103 -21.42 -0.24 -7.33
CA GLU A 103 -21.39 0.16 -5.93
C GLU A 103 -19.98 0.10 -5.33
N PHE A 104 -19.07 -0.71 -5.90
CA PHE A 104 -17.66 -0.72 -5.52
C PHE A 104 -17.06 0.68 -5.64
N THR A 105 -17.29 1.35 -6.77
CA THR A 105 -16.77 2.69 -7.05
C THR A 105 -17.30 3.69 -6.05
N GLN A 106 -18.59 3.61 -5.70
CA GLN A 106 -19.22 4.51 -4.74
C GLN A 106 -18.59 4.36 -3.34
N LEU A 107 -18.40 3.14 -2.87
CA LEU A 107 -17.75 2.88 -1.60
C LEU A 107 -16.26 3.25 -1.62
N SER A 108 -15.57 2.95 -2.72
CA SER A 108 -14.15 3.30 -2.93
C SER A 108 -13.95 4.81 -2.84
N ILE A 109 -14.76 5.62 -3.54
CA ILE A 109 -14.71 7.09 -3.45
C ILE A 109 -14.96 7.57 -2.02
N LYS A 110 -15.91 6.98 -1.30
CA LYS A 110 -16.17 7.34 0.10
C LYS A 110 -14.97 7.08 1.02
N LEU A 111 -14.21 6.01 0.76
CA LEU A 111 -13.10 5.58 1.62
C LEU A 111 -11.77 6.24 1.26
N PHE A 112 -11.51 6.45 -0.03
CA PHE A 112 -10.22 6.93 -0.55
C PHE A 112 -10.28 8.34 -1.14
N GLY A 113 -11.48 8.88 -1.38
CA GLY A 113 -11.69 10.11 -2.13
C GLY A 113 -11.77 9.87 -3.64
N SER A 114 -12.01 10.95 -4.36
CA SER A 114 -12.05 11.04 -5.82
C SER A 114 -10.89 11.90 -6.32
N PRO A 115 -10.36 11.64 -7.53
CA PRO A 115 -9.40 12.55 -8.18
C PRO A 115 -9.93 13.99 -8.34
N GLY A 116 -11.25 14.17 -8.38
CA GLY A 116 -11.88 15.49 -8.42
C GLY A 116 -11.95 16.22 -7.06
N ASP A 117 -11.60 15.55 -5.96
CA ASP A 117 -11.65 16.16 -4.63
C ASP A 117 -10.56 17.21 -4.44
N VAL A 118 -10.85 18.20 -3.59
CA VAL A 118 -9.92 19.26 -3.21
C VAL A 118 -8.88 18.69 -2.24
N LEU A 119 -7.61 19.02 -2.47
CA LEU A 119 -6.53 18.66 -1.57
C LEU A 119 -6.76 19.26 -0.17
N PRO A 120 -6.45 18.54 0.93
CA PRO A 120 -6.58 19.07 2.28
C PRO A 120 -5.84 20.42 2.42
N ASN A 121 -6.53 21.42 2.97
CA ASN A 121 -6.00 22.78 3.15
C ASN A 121 -5.57 23.50 1.86
N SER A 122 -6.11 23.11 0.70
CA SER A 122 -5.86 23.74 -0.60
C SER A 122 -7.17 24.20 -1.25
N ALA A 123 -7.07 25.01 -2.30
CA ALA A 123 -8.17 25.32 -3.23
C ALA A 123 -8.09 24.50 -4.52
N VAL A 124 -7.05 23.67 -4.67
CA VAL A 124 -6.74 22.90 -5.88
C VAL A 124 -7.19 21.45 -5.71
N THR A 125 -7.74 20.86 -6.78
CA THR A 125 -8.12 19.43 -6.81
C THR A 125 -6.92 18.53 -7.07
N ASN A 126 -7.02 17.23 -6.76
CA ASN A 126 -5.95 16.27 -7.08
C ASN A 126 -5.61 16.28 -8.59
N ILE A 127 -6.63 16.30 -9.46
CA ILE A 127 -6.44 16.40 -10.92
C ILE A 127 -5.71 17.70 -11.29
N ALA A 128 -6.13 18.85 -10.79
CA ALA A 128 -5.52 20.12 -11.15
C ALA A 128 -4.06 20.22 -10.67
N ALA A 129 -3.74 19.64 -9.51
CA ALA A 129 -2.36 19.55 -9.03
C ALA A 129 -1.51 18.64 -9.92
N ALA A 130 -2.05 17.50 -10.37
CA ALA A 130 -1.36 16.60 -11.29
C ALA A 130 -1.12 17.24 -12.67
N GLU A 131 -2.12 17.95 -13.21
CA GLU A 131 -1.99 18.70 -14.47
C GLU A 131 -0.91 19.78 -14.37
N LEU A 132 -0.87 20.52 -13.25
CA LEU A 132 0.18 21.50 -13.00
C LEU A 132 1.57 20.86 -12.93
N LEU A 133 1.70 19.70 -12.28
CA LEU A 133 2.98 18.97 -12.23
C LEU A 133 3.45 18.53 -13.62
N VAL A 134 2.53 18.03 -14.46
CA VAL A 134 2.84 17.65 -15.85
C VAL A 134 3.30 18.88 -16.64
N GLN A 135 2.57 19.99 -16.54
CA GLN A 135 2.95 21.23 -17.21
C GLN A 135 4.34 21.72 -16.77
N LEU A 136 4.61 21.73 -15.46
CA LEU A 136 5.92 22.12 -14.94
C LEU A 136 7.01 21.18 -15.43
N ALA A 137 6.78 19.87 -15.45
CA ALA A 137 7.75 18.89 -15.94
C ALA A 137 8.08 19.12 -17.43
N ASP A 138 7.08 19.44 -18.25
CA ASP A 138 7.26 19.76 -19.67
C ASP A 138 8.11 21.04 -19.86
N GLU A 139 7.99 22.04 -18.96
CA GLU A 139 8.84 23.23 -18.97
C GLU A 139 10.32 22.92 -18.67
N PHE A 140 10.60 21.80 -17.98
CA PHE A 140 11.96 21.31 -17.71
C PHE A 140 12.49 20.34 -18.79
N ASP A 141 11.73 20.04 -19.85
CA ASP A 141 12.23 19.28 -21.00
C ASP A 141 13.13 20.14 -21.87
N HIS A 142 14.36 20.34 -21.39
CA HIS A 142 15.35 21.24 -21.98
C HIS A 142 16.55 20.45 -22.50
N PRO A 143 17.13 20.78 -23.68
CA PRO A 143 18.24 20.02 -24.28
C PRO A 143 19.52 19.90 -23.42
N TYR A 144 19.62 20.72 -22.37
CA TYR A 144 20.75 20.78 -21.45
C TYR A 144 20.47 20.06 -20.13
N ILE A 145 19.23 19.63 -19.89
CA ILE A 145 18.88 18.74 -18.78
C ILE A 145 18.99 17.32 -19.32
N VAL A 146 20.17 16.73 -19.17
CA VAL A 146 20.42 15.35 -19.59
C VAL A 146 19.96 14.42 -18.46
N GLY A 147 18.93 13.62 -18.72
CA GLY A 147 18.51 12.56 -17.81
C GLY A 147 19.67 11.61 -17.49
N GLN A 148 19.69 11.06 -16.28
CA GLN A 148 20.71 10.08 -15.93
C GLN A 148 20.52 8.81 -16.78
N ASN A 149 21.44 8.55 -17.70
CA ASN A 149 21.42 7.37 -18.57
C ASN A 149 21.98 6.11 -17.89
N GLN A 150 22.42 6.21 -16.62
CA GLN A 150 22.94 5.04 -15.92
C GLN A 150 21.79 4.15 -15.49
N THR A 151 21.83 2.92 -15.96
CA THR A 151 20.86 1.89 -15.64
C THR A 151 21.49 0.82 -14.76
N PHE A 152 20.75 0.37 -13.77
CA PHE A 152 21.14 -0.60 -12.78
C PHE A 152 20.25 -1.84 -12.85
N GLN A 153 20.78 -2.98 -12.43
CA GLN A 153 20.04 -4.23 -12.33
C GLN A 153 19.36 -4.34 -10.96
N ALA A 154 18.43 -5.28 -10.82
CA ALA A 154 17.74 -5.52 -9.56
C ALA A 154 18.71 -5.91 -8.42
N GLU A 155 19.82 -6.57 -8.75
CA GLU A 155 20.89 -6.96 -7.83
C GLU A 155 21.58 -5.74 -7.18
N ASP A 156 21.73 -4.64 -7.92
CA ASP A 156 22.35 -3.42 -7.41
C ASP A 156 21.46 -2.78 -6.34
N ILE A 157 20.16 -2.66 -6.63
CA ILE A 157 19.15 -2.14 -5.70
C ILE A 157 19.03 -3.06 -4.46
N LYS A 158 19.03 -4.38 -4.67
CA LYS A 158 19.01 -5.35 -3.57
C LYS A 158 20.19 -5.14 -2.63
N THR A 159 21.41 -5.09 -3.17
CA THR A 159 22.63 -4.88 -2.40
C THR A 159 22.56 -3.57 -1.63
N TYR A 160 22.10 -2.50 -2.27
CA TYR A 160 21.93 -1.20 -1.64
C TYR A 160 20.97 -1.24 -0.45
N ILE A 161 19.76 -1.78 -0.63
CA ILE A 161 18.76 -1.86 0.44
C ILE A 161 19.27 -2.73 1.60
N GLU A 162 19.89 -3.88 1.30
CA GLU A 162 20.42 -4.78 2.33
C GLU A 162 21.54 -4.13 3.13
N VAL A 163 22.46 -3.40 2.49
CA VAL A 163 23.56 -2.70 3.17
C VAL A 163 23.03 -1.51 3.99
N LYS A 164 22.22 -0.63 3.38
CA LYS A 164 21.69 0.57 4.07
C LYS A 164 20.75 0.18 5.21
N GLY A 165 20.00 -0.91 5.04
CA GLY A 165 19.08 -1.47 6.03
C GLY A 165 19.76 -1.95 7.31
N GLN A 166 21.03 -2.38 7.28
CA GLN A 166 21.75 -2.84 8.48
C GLN A 166 21.89 -1.77 9.58
N ASN A 167 21.82 -0.48 9.21
CA ASN A 167 21.87 0.62 10.17
C ASN A 167 20.54 0.87 10.90
N VAL A 168 19.45 0.28 10.40
CA VAL A 168 18.08 0.52 10.87
C VAL A 168 17.48 -0.75 11.48
N PHE A 169 17.70 -1.89 10.83
CA PHE A 169 17.17 -3.18 11.26
C PHE A 169 18.29 -4.03 11.88
N TYR A 170 18.19 -4.26 13.19
CA TYR A 170 19.09 -5.14 13.92
C TYR A 170 18.69 -6.62 13.75
N ASP A 171 19.63 -7.54 13.91
CA ASP A 171 19.43 -9.00 13.93
C ASP A 171 18.62 -9.56 12.74
N ASN A 172 18.84 -9.04 11.53
CA ASN A 172 18.07 -9.39 10.32
C ASN A 172 16.56 -9.14 10.44
N GLY A 173 16.14 -8.19 11.29
CA GLY A 173 14.73 -7.84 11.50
C GLY A 173 14.08 -7.04 10.38
N GLY A 174 14.80 -6.76 9.30
CA GLY A 174 14.31 -5.99 8.15
C GLY A 174 13.54 -6.83 7.14
N PRO A 175 12.91 -6.19 6.14
CA PRO A 175 12.24 -6.91 5.06
C PRO A 175 13.25 -7.68 4.21
N ALA A 176 12.89 -8.90 3.80
CA ALA A 176 13.67 -9.68 2.86
C ALA A 176 13.63 -9.03 1.46
N VAL A 177 14.79 -8.79 0.85
CA VAL A 177 14.86 -8.24 -0.51
C VAL A 177 15.00 -9.37 -1.53
N ILE A 178 13.97 -9.57 -2.35
CA ILE A 178 13.81 -10.74 -3.22
C ILE A 178 13.75 -10.29 -4.67
N ILE A 179 14.54 -10.93 -5.54
CA ILE A 179 14.40 -10.75 -6.98
C ILE A 179 13.38 -11.76 -7.48
N ALA A 180 12.33 -11.29 -8.15
CA ALA A 180 11.22 -12.11 -8.61
C ALA A 180 10.94 -11.90 -10.10
N ASP A 181 10.62 -13.00 -10.77
CA ASP A 181 10.08 -12.98 -12.13
C ASP A 181 8.57 -12.65 -12.09
N ASN A 182 8.05 -12.11 -13.20
CA ASN A 182 6.61 -11.87 -13.41
C ASN A 182 5.92 -10.88 -12.43
N LEU A 183 6.62 -9.83 -12.00
CA LEU A 183 5.97 -8.70 -11.33
C LEU A 183 5.38 -7.70 -12.35
N ALA A 184 4.20 -7.17 -12.07
CA ALA A 184 3.60 -6.12 -12.91
C ALA A 184 4.35 -4.77 -12.75
N ALA A 185 4.69 -4.43 -11.51
CA ALA A 185 5.47 -3.25 -11.15
C ALA A 185 6.98 -3.52 -11.12
N LYS A 186 7.81 -2.46 -11.14
CA LYS A 186 9.27 -2.59 -10.98
C LYS A 186 9.65 -3.17 -9.61
N ALA A 187 8.92 -2.79 -8.59
CA ALA A 187 9.06 -3.28 -7.23
C ALA A 187 7.67 -3.41 -6.57
N THR A 188 7.57 -4.26 -5.56
CA THR A 188 6.40 -4.33 -4.68
C THR A 188 6.90 -4.57 -3.25
N ALA A 189 6.23 -4.01 -2.24
CA ALA A 189 6.59 -4.25 -0.86
C ALA A 189 5.44 -4.79 -0.02
N THR A 190 5.86 -5.49 1.03
CA THR A 190 5.06 -5.88 2.18
C THR A 190 5.90 -5.56 3.41
N ALA A 191 5.29 -5.60 4.59
CA ALA A 191 6.01 -5.36 5.86
C ALA A 191 7.32 -6.17 6.02
N ARG A 192 7.39 -7.37 5.41
CA ARG A 192 8.52 -8.30 5.57
C ARG A 192 9.25 -8.64 4.26
N ALA A 193 8.87 -8.06 3.14
CA ALA A 193 9.53 -8.35 1.89
C ALA A 193 9.42 -7.19 0.89
N VAL A 194 10.54 -6.86 0.27
CA VAL A 194 10.62 -5.99 -0.92
C VAL A 194 10.97 -6.89 -2.10
N LYS A 195 10.05 -7.02 -3.05
CA LYS A 195 10.27 -7.80 -4.28
C LYS A 195 10.64 -6.86 -5.42
N LEU A 196 11.77 -7.11 -6.06
CA LEU A 196 12.27 -6.38 -7.21
C LEU A 196 12.08 -7.22 -8.47
N ARG A 197 11.62 -6.60 -9.56
CA ARG A 197 11.36 -7.31 -10.81
C ARG A 197 12.66 -7.61 -11.55
N ASN A 198 12.88 -8.88 -11.83
CA ASN A 198 14.00 -9.31 -12.65
C ASN A 198 13.93 -8.73 -14.08
N GLY A 199 15.08 -8.48 -14.69
CA GLY A 199 15.19 -7.99 -16.08
C GLY A 199 14.66 -6.57 -16.30
N THR A 200 14.42 -5.80 -15.24
CA THR A 200 14.04 -4.38 -15.34
C THR A 200 15.22 -3.50 -15.02
N LEU A 201 15.36 -2.42 -15.80
CA LEU A 201 16.38 -1.40 -15.56
C LEU A 201 15.87 -0.36 -14.55
N PHE A 202 16.70 -0.14 -13.53
CA PHE A 202 16.53 0.89 -12.51
C PHE A 202 17.42 2.08 -12.82
N SER A 203 17.00 3.25 -12.40
CA SER A 203 17.75 4.50 -12.42
C SER A 203 18.38 4.76 -11.06
N GLN A 204 19.28 5.75 -10.97
CA GLN A 204 19.84 6.18 -9.70
C GLN A 204 18.77 6.68 -8.71
N TYR A 205 17.69 7.29 -9.21
CA TYR A 205 16.59 7.77 -8.37
C TYR A 205 15.81 6.62 -7.70
N ASP A 206 15.72 5.46 -8.36
CA ASP A 206 15.01 4.30 -7.81
C ASP A 206 15.68 3.78 -6.51
N PHE A 207 16.97 4.05 -6.27
CA PHE A 207 17.68 3.59 -5.06
C PHE A 207 17.08 4.20 -3.79
N ASP A 208 17.13 5.52 -3.68
CA ASP A 208 16.65 6.23 -2.50
C ASP A 208 15.14 6.21 -2.43
N GLN A 209 14.44 6.39 -3.55
CA GLN A 209 12.99 6.34 -3.61
C GLN A 209 12.46 5.01 -3.06
N LEU A 210 12.93 3.86 -3.54
CA LEU A 210 12.49 2.56 -3.02
C LEU A 210 12.89 2.35 -1.56
N TYR A 211 14.07 2.80 -1.14
CA TYR A 211 14.50 2.65 0.24
C TYR A 211 13.64 3.48 1.21
N TYR A 212 13.41 4.77 0.93
CA TYR A 212 12.61 5.62 1.82
C TYR A 212 11.12 5.26 1.76
N HIS A 213 10.58 5.01 0.57
CA HIS A 213 9.18 4.68 0.36
C HIS A 213 8.85 3.29 0.90
N GLU A 214 9.49 2.24 0.39
CA GLU A 214 9.09 0.86 0.68
C GLU A 214 9.69 0.33 1.99
N VAL A 215 10.94 0.70 2.29
CA VAL A 215 11.66 0.14 3.43
C VAL A 215 11.42 0.96 4.69
N LEU A 216 11.65 2.27 4.66
CA LEU A 216 11.57 3.10 5.86
C LEU A 216 10.16 3.59 6.19
N THR A 217 9.28 3.72 5.20
CA THR A 217 7.88 4.07 5.47
C THR A 217 7.05 2.81 5.65
N HIS A 218 6.86 2.01 4.61
CA HIS A 218 5.94 0.86 4.69
C HIS A 218 6.45 -0.26 5.60
N SER A 219 7.67 -0.75 5.37
CA SER A 219 8.18 -1.93 6.11
C SER A 219 8.51 -1.60 7.56
N LEU A 220 9.33 -0.56 7.81
CA LEU A 220 9.75 -0.18 9.15
C LEU A 220 8.57 0.18 10.05
N THR A 221 7.62 0.99 9.58
CA THR A 221 6.48 1.40 10.43
C THR A 221 5.57 0.22 10.73
N SER A 222 5.38 -0.71 9.79
CA SER A 222 4.64 -1.95 10.01
C SER A 222 5.35 -2.88 11.01
N LEU A 223 6.66 -3.09 10.87
CA LEU A 223 7.43 -3.92 11.79
C LEU A 223 7.46 -3.32 13.20
N ASN A 224 7.66 -2.01 13.31
CA ASN A 224 7.60 -1.29 14.58
C ASN A 224 6.20 -1.35 15.22
N GLY A 225 5.15 -1.28 14.41
CA GLY A 225 3.76 -1.45 14.86
C GLY A 225 3.48 -2.87 15.38
N GLU A 226 4.02 -3.90 14.72
CA GLU A 226 3.90 -5.30 15.16
C GLU A 226 4.65 -5.56 16.48
N ALA A 227 5.75 -4.82 16.71
CA ALA A 227 6.50 -4.89 17.95
C ALA A 227 5.82 -4.20 19.15
N GLN A 228 4.70 -3.48 18.94
CA GLN A 228 4.01 -2.79 20.03
C GLN A 228 3.33 -3.78 20.98
N PRO A 229 3.52 -3.66 22.31
CA PRO A 229 3.08 -4.69 23.27
C PRO A 229 1.57 -4.72 23.52
N VAL A 230 0.84 -3.66 23.12
CA VAL A 230 -0.61 -3.52 23.37
C VAL A 230 -1.40 -3.33 22.08
N LEU A 231 -0.88 -2.55 21.12
CA LEU A 231 -1.55 -2.21 19.87
C LEU A 231 -0.84 -2.81 18.65
N LYS A 232 -0.70 -4.13 18.63
CA LYS A 232 -0.09 -4.88 17.52
C LYS A 232 -0.76 -4.61 16.16
N CYS A 233 -2.04 -4.25 16.15
CA CYS A 233 -2.76 -3.82 14.95
C CYS A 233 -2.17 -2.57 14.28
N LEU A 234 -1.29 -1.81 14.94
CA LEU A 234 -0.51 -0.74 14.32
C LEU A 234 0.45 -1.28 13.25
N GLY A 235 0.84 -2.55 13.35
CA GLY A 235 1.77 -3.18 12.41
C GLY A 235 1.16 -3.61 11.09
N ARG A 236 -0.08 -3.21 10.82
CA ARG A 236 -0.77 -3.56 9.58
C ARG A 236 -1.52 -2.37 9.02
N GLY A 237 -1.33 -2.14 7.73
CA GLY A 237 -2.08 -1.12 7.00
C GLY A 237 -3.59 -1.39 7.09
N ALA A 238 -4.35 -0.36 7.44
CA ALA A 238 -5.79 -0.32 7.33
C ALA A 238 -6.15 0.77 6.30
N LEU A 239 -7.30 0.64 5.62
CA LEU A 239 -7.73 1.63 4.62
C LEU A 239 -7.74 3.06 5.21
N ARG A 240 -8.13 3.20 6.47
CA ARG A 240 -8.16 4.47 7.19
C ARG A 240 -6.79 5.11 7.46
N THR A 241 -5.69 4.36 7.36
CA THR A 241 -4.31 4.87 7.53
C THR A 241 -3.56 4.95 6.21
N LEU A 242 -4.13 4.43 5.12
CA LEU A 242 -3.47 4.33 3.82
C LEU A 242 -3.05 5.70 3.31
N SER A 243 -3.94 6.70 3.32
CA SER A 243 -3.61 8.05 2.85
C SER A 243 -2.45 8.69 3.62
N THR A 244 -2.32 8.42 4.91
CA THR A 244 -1.20 8.90 5.73
C THR A 244 0.09 8.17 5.40
N GLN A 245 0.02 6.85 5.18
CA GLN A 245 1.18 6.03 4.82
C GLN A 245 1.72 6.41 3.44
N GLU A 246 0.86 6.49 2.43
CA GLU A 246 1.26 6.91 1.09
C GLU A 246 1.74 8.36 1.07
N GLY A 247 1.05 9.27 1.79
CA GLY A 247 1.49 10.66 1.88
C GLY A 247 2.85 10.82 2.56
N LEU A 248 3.13 10.04 3.60
CA LEU A 248 4.44 10.01 4.26
C LEU A 248 5.51 9.41 3.34
N ALA A 249 5.16 8.38 2.56
CA ALA A 249 6.06 7.73 1.62
C ALA A 249 6.45 8.69 0.49
N THR A 250 5.48 9.37 -0.13
CA THR A 250 5.71 10.42 -1.15
C THR A 250 6.46 11.63 -0.60
N PHE A 251 6.31 11.96 0.69
CA PHE A 251 7.09 13.03 1.31
C PHE A 251 8.55 12.63 1.56
N SER A 252 8.83 11.33 1.70
CA SER A 252 10.16 10.82 2.10
C SER A 252 11.04 10.41 0.92
N GLU A 253 10.48 10.26 -0.28
CA GLU A 253 11.20 9.97 -1.54
C GLU A 253 11.88 11.20 -2.15
#